data_AF-A0A1H3TB42-F1
#
_entry.id   AF-A0A1H3TB42-F1
#
_cell.length_a   1.000
_cell.length_b   1.000
_cell.length_c   1.000
_cell.angle_alpha   90.00
_cell.angle_beta   90.00
_cell.angle_gamma   90.00
#
_symmetry.space_group_name_H-M   'P 1'
#
loop_
_entity.id
_entity.type
_entity.pdbx_description
1 polymer ?
#
loop_
_entity_poly.entity_id
_entity_poly.type
_entity_poly.pdbx_seq_one_letter_code
_entity_poly.pdbx_strand_id
1 'polypeptide(L)'
;MTDTPTTVVARGEKELSSDYRAPDSALERRLIEMWRQHLKVEPIGVDDDFFELGGHSLLAADLLVATEREVGVHVPASTLFLSPTIAELAEAIEGLRGEGTDA
;
A
#
# COMPACT_ATOMS: atom_id res chain seq x y z
N MET A 1 23.74 -33.81 2.00
CA MET A 1 22.66 -34.79 1.79
C MET A 1 22.39 -35.44 3.14
N THR A 2 21.60 -34.86 4.02
CA THR A 2 20.30 -34.21 3.83
C THR A 2 20.23 -32.85 4.51
N ASP A 3 19.84 -31.84 3.75
CA ASP A 3 19.27 -30.60 4.25
C ASP A 3 17.98 -30.91 5.04
N THR A 4 17.93 -30.46 6.28
CA THR A 4 16.67 -30.34 7.02
C THR A 4 16.21 -28.89 6.87
N PRO A 5 15.24 -28.57 6.00
CA PRO A 5 14.57 -27.30 6.11
C PRO A 5 13.65 -27.37 7.33
N THR A 6 14.02 -26.66 8.39
CA THR A 6 13.17 -26.39 9.55
C THR A 6 11.94 -25.61 9.06
N THR A 7 10.82 -26.33 8.98
CA THR A 7 9.48 -25.76 8.97
C THR A 7 9.25 -24.97 10.26
N VAL A 8 9.03 -23.66 10.13
CA VAL A 8 8.30 -22.87 11.13
C VAL A 8 6.91 -22.62 10.55
N VAL A 9 5.91 -23.19 11.20
CA VAL A 9 4.48 -23.08 10.89
C VAL A 9 3.79 -22.06 11.80
N ALA A 10 2.72 -21.49 11.26
CA ALA A 10 1.58 -20.81 11.92
C ALA A 10 1.76 -19.29 12.15
N ARG A 11 0.81 -18.40 11.81
CA ARG A 11 -0.62 -18.57 11.50
C ARG A 11 -1.14 -17.31 10.81
N GLY A 12 -1.88 -17.51 9.73
CA GLY A 12 -2.53 -16.49 8.92
C GLY A 12 -2.85 -17.05 7.55
N GLU A 13 -3.50 -18.21 7.51
CA GLU A 13 -4.07 -18.76 6.27
C GLU A 13 -5.21 -17.82 5.84
N LYS A 14 -4.87 -16.72 5.16
CA LYS A 14 -5.81 -16.11 4.21
C LYS A 14 -5.97 -17.20 3.16
N GLU A 15 -7.07 -17.95 3.23
CA GLU A 15 -7.52 -18.77 2.10
C GLU A 15 -7.29 -17.92 0.85
N LEU A 16 -6.53 -18.45 -0.10
CA LEU A 16 -6.09 -17.77 -1.31
C LEU A 16 -7.33 -17.17 -2.00
N SER A 17 -7.68 -15.95 -1.58
CA SER A 17 -8.51 -15.04 -2.34
C SER A 17 -7.76 -14.94 -3.64
N SER A 18 -8.45 -15.29 -4.72
CA SER A 18 -7.94 -15.50 -6.07
C SER A 18 -7.12 -14.35 -6.66
N ASP A 19 -6.88 -13.27 -5.90
CA ASP A 19 -6.48 -11.96 -6.38
C ASP A 19 -5.34 -11.35 -5.52
N TYR A 20 -4.56 -12.14 -4.77
CA TYR A 20 -3.30 -11.60 -4.23
C TYR A 20 -2.30 -11.36 -5.36
N ARG A 21 -2.08 -10.09 -5.69
CA ARG A 21 -0.99 -9.64 -6.55
C ARG A 21 0.23 -9.24 -5.72
N ALA A 22 1.41 -9.59 -6.21
CA ALA A 22 2.66 -9.13 -5.60
C ALA A 22 2.91 -7.66 -5.96
N PRO A 23 3.56 -6.86 -5.09
CA PRO A 23 3.94 -5.51 -5.45
C PRO A 23 5.03 -5.52 -6.53
N ASP A 24 4.74 -4.88 -7.66
CA ASP A 24 5.57 -4.81 -8.85
C ASP A 24 6.52 -3.59 -8.82
N SER A 25 6.21 -2.56 -8.05
CA SER A 25 7.05 -1.36 -7.91
C SER A 25 7.66 -1.16 -6.52
N ALA A 26 8.73 -0.36 -6.44
CA ALA A 26 9.30 0.04 -5.16
C ALA A 26 8.35 0.93 -4.36
N LEU A 27 7.55 1.76 -5.04
CA LEU A 27 6.55 2.62 -4.41
C LEU A 27 5.45 1.79 -3.75
N GLU A 28 4.90 0.79 -4.44
CA GLU A 28 3.90 -0.12 -3.86
C GLU A 28 4.43 -0.80 -2.60
N ARG A 29 5.67 -1.29 -2.60
CA ARG A 29 6.30 -1.90 -1.40
C ARG A 29 6.40 -0.92 -0.24
N ARG A 30 6.70 0.35 -0.52
CA ARG A 30 6.74 1.40 0.52
C ARG A 30 5.35 1.70 1.05
N LEU A 31 4.37 1.88 0.17
CA LEU A 31 2.98 2.11 0.55
C LEU A 31 2.43 0.96 1.40
N ILE A 32 2.72 -0.31 1.05
CA ILE A 32 2.35 -1.47 1.89
C ILE A 32 2.89 -1.31 3.31
N GLU A 33 4.17 -0.98 3.47
CA GLU A 33 4.78 -0.83 4.78
C GLU A 33 4.14 0.33 5.58
N MET A 34 3.90 1.46 4.92
CA MET A 34 3.22 2.59 5.55
C MET A 34 1.81 2.22 6.00
N TRP A 35 1.05 1.52 5.16
CA TRP A 35 -0.31 1.08 5.46
C TRP A 35 -0.31 0.10 6.64
N ARG A 36 0.63 -0.85 6.69
CA ARG A 36 0.79 -1.77 7.83
C ARG A 36 1.02 -1.02 9.13
N GLN A 37 1.87 0.00 9.13
CA GLN A 37 2.16 0.81 10.32
C GLN A 37 0.94 1.62 10.80
N HIS A 38 0.14 2.13 9.87
CA HIS A 38 -1.04 2.96 10.17
C HIS A 38 -2.27 2.11 10.54
N LEU A 39 -2.62 1.13 9.71
CA LEU A 39 -3.79 0.26 9.90
C LEU A 39 -3.56 -0.83 10.95
N LYS A 40 -2.30 -1.21 11.20
CA LYS A 40 -1.94 -2.34 12.08
C LYS A 40 -2.56 -3.67 11.64
N VAL A 41 -2.69 -3.85 10.33
CA VAL A 41 -3.23 -5.05 9.68
C VAL A 41 -2.13 -5.73 8.86
N GLU A 42 -2.09 -7.06 8.89
CA GLU A 42 -1.23 -7.90 8.05
C GLU A 42 -1.92 -9.26 7.79
N PRO A 43 -1.89 -9.83 6.57
CA PRO A 43 -1.28 -9.29 5.34
C PRO A 43 -2.09 -8.18 4.67
N ILE A 44 -1.40 -7.25 3.98
CA ILE A 44 -1.98 -6.25 3.06
C ILE A 44 -1.48 -6.57 1.65
N GLY A 45 -2.41 -6.81 0.75
CA GLY A 45 -2.23 -6.91 -0.69
C GLY A 45 -2.33 -5.54 -1.36
N VAL A 46 -1.75 -5.44 -2.56
CA VAL A 46 -1.71 -4.20 -3.34
C VAL A 46 -3.07 -3.76 -3.88
N ASP A 47 -4.00 -4.71 -4.01
CA ASP A 47 -5.37 -4.49 -4.48
C ASP A 47 -6.39 -4.49 -3.32
N ASP A 48 -5.93 -4.57 -2.05
CA ASP A 48 -6.80 -4.43 -0.89
C ASP A 48 -7.18 -2.94 -0.71
N ASP A 49 -8.48 -2.67 -0.49
CA ASP A 49 -9.02 -1.32 -0.32
C ASP A 49 -8.73 -0.76 1.09
N PHE A 50 -8.22 0.47 1.17
CA PHE A 50 -7.86 1.14 2.42
C PHE A 50 -9.00 1.20 3.44
N PHE A 51 -10.20 1.51 2.97
CA PHE A 51 -11.39 1.70 3.81
C PHE A 51 -11.98 0.35 4.23
N GLU A 52 -11.92 -0.67 3.37
CA GLU A 52 -12.30 -2.04 3.74
C GLU A 52 -11.36 -2.63 4.79
N LEU A 53 -10.08 -2.25 4.79
CA LEU A 53 -9.10 -2.61 5.82
C LEU A 53 -9.29 -1.86 7.16
N GLY A 54 -10.31 -1.00 7.28
CA GLY A 54 -10.59 -0.22 8.49
C GLY A 54 -10.01 1.19 8.51
N GLY A 55 -9.52 1.66 7.36
CA GLY A 55 -9.07 3.04 7.17
C GLY A 55 -10.19 4.06 7.33
N HIS A 56 -9.85 5.22 7.89
CA HIS A 56 -10.79 6.32 8.12
C HIS A 56 -10.11 7.67 7.93
N SER A 57 -10.89 8.77 7.89
CA SER A 57 -10.41 10.09 7.47
C SER A 57 -9.17 10.61 8.21
N LEU A 58 -9.10 10.47 9.54
CA LEU A 58 -7.92 10.89 10.30
C LEU A 58 -6.68 10.06 9.94
N LEU A 59 -6.83 8.74 9.84
CA LEU A 59 -5.73 7.84 9.47
C LEU A 59 -5.28 8.07 8.03
N ALA A 60 -6.23 8.30 7.12
CA ALA A 60 -5.98 8.68 5.73
C ALA A 60 -5.17 9.98 5.65
N ALA A 61 -5.57 11.01 6.40
CA ALA A 61 -4.84 12.28 6.42
C ALA A 61 -3.41 12.12 6.94
N ASP A 62 -3.23 11.41 8.06
CA ASP A 62 -1.91 11.15 8.64
C ASP A 62 -1.02 10.32 7.69
N LEU A 63 -1.59 9.28 7.07
CA LEU A 63 -0.92 8.45 6.07
C LEU A 63 -0.49 9.27 4.86
N LEU A 64 -1.38 10.10 4.31
CA LEU A 64 -1.08 10.92 3.14
C LEU A 64 0.02 11.94 3.43
N VAL A 65 0.00 12.58 4.59
CA VAL A 65 1.10 13.48 5.02
C VAL A 65 2.42 12.71 5.12
N ALA A 66 2.41 11.47 5.59
CA ALA A 66 3.61 10.63 5.59
C ALA A 66 4.04 10.29 4.16
N THR A 67 3.09 9.94 3.28
CA THR A 67 3.35 9.61 1.86
C THR A 67 4.00 10.78 1.15
N GLU A 68 3.45 11.98 1.28
CA GLU A 68 3.99 13.22 0.67
C GLU A 68 5.44 13.48 1.08
N ARG A 69 5.78 13.23 2.35
CA ARG A 69 7.15 13.37 2.86
C ARG A 69 8.11 12.34 2.25
N GLU A 70 7.61 11.15 1.92
CA GLU A 70 8.40 10.08 1.32
C GLU A 70 8.57 10.27 -0.20
N VAL A 71 7.52 10.68 -0.91
CA VAL A 71 7.52 10.80 -2.38
C VAL A 71 7.92 12.19 -2.89
N GLY A 72 7.87 13.21 -2.03
CA GLY A 72 8.27 14.58 -2.36
C GLY A 72 7.28 15.35 -3.24
N VAL A 73 6.06 14.85 -3.42
CA VAL A 73 4.96 15.53 -4.13
C VAL A 73 3.73 15.62 -3.23
N HIS A 74 2.93 16.66 -3.42
CA HIS A 74 1.65 16.81 -2.72
C HIS A 74 0.65 15.77 -3.26
N VAL A 75 -0.02 15.04 -2.37
CA VAL A 75 -0.99 14.01 -2.70
C VAL A 75 -2.35 14.44 -2.11
N PRO A 76 -3.25 15.00 -2.93
CA PRO A 76 -4.56 15.45 -2.45
C PRO A 76 -5.32 14.32 -1.75
N ALA A 77 -6.05 14.63 -0.68
CA ALA A 77 -6.85 13.64 0.03
C ALA A 77 -7.86 12.92 -0.87
N SER A 78 -8.40 13.61 -1.87
CA SER A 78 -9.28 13.04 -2.89
C SER A 78 -8.64 11.87 -3.64
N THR A 79 -7.31 11.83 -3.77
CA THR A 79 -6.57 10.75 -4.45
C THR A 79 -6.85 9.42 -3.78
N LEU A 80 -6.78 9.34 -2.45
CA LEU A 80 -7.05 8.09 -1.73
C LEU A 80 -8.51 7.64 -1.84
N PHE A 81 -9.46 8.56 -2.03
CA PHE A 81 -10.86 8.21 -2.26
C PHE A 81 -11.15 7.75 -3.69
N LEU A 82 -10.40 8.24 -4.68
CA LEU A 82 -10.53 7.85 -6.08
C LEU A 82 -9.71 6.61 -6.42
N SER A 83 -8.63 6.40 -5.68
CA SER A 83 -7.64 5.34 -5.83
C SER A 83 -7.40 4.69 -4.47
N PRO A 84 -8.39 3.94 -3.95
CA PRO A 84 -8.38 3.42 -2.58
C PRO A 84 -7.51 2.18 -2.40
N THR A 85 -6.88 1.67 -3.45
CA THR A 85 -5.91 0.56 -3.38
C THR A 85 -4.47 1.08 -3.47
N ILE A 86 -3.50 0.26 -3.04
CA ILE A 86 -2.08 0.61 -3.14
C ILE A 86 -1.64 0.71 -4.60
N ALA A 87 -2.17 -0.16 -5.46
CA ALA A 87 -1.96 -0.15 -6.91
C ALA A 87 -2.29 1.22 -7.52
N GLU A 88 -3.54 1.63 -7.34
CA GLU A 88 -4.08 2.84 -7.96
C GLU A 88 -3.46 4.08 -7.32
N LEU A 89 -3.21 4.07 -6.00
CA LEU A 89 -2.54 5.16 -5.32
C LEU A 89 -1.11 5.35 -5.83
N ALA A 90 -0.38 4.26 -6.07
CA ALA A 90 0.96 4.32 -6.65
C ALA A 90 0.94 4.93 -8.06
N GLU A 91 0.01 4.50 -8.92
CA GLU A 91 -0.16 5.07 -10.26
C GLU A 91 -0.52 6.57 -10.21
N ALA A 92 -1.44 6.96 -9.34
CA ALA A 92 -1.83 8.36 -9.18
C ALA A 92 -0.65 9.24 -8.71
N ILE A 93 0.16 8.76 -7.76
CA ILE A 93 1.37 9.46 -7.31
C ILE A 93 2.38 9.62 -8.45
N GLU A 94 2.61 8.58 -9.25
CA GLU A 94 3.51 8.69 -10.40
C GLU A 94 2.99 9.69 -11.45
N GLY A 95 1.67 9.74 -11.66
CA GLY A 95 1.02 10.77 -12.48
C GLY A 95 1.33 12.19 -11.99
N LEU A 96 1.14 12.44 -10.69
CA LEU A 96 1.41 13.73 -10.06
C LEU A 96 2.88 14.16 -10.14
N ARG A 97 3.82 13.19 -10.15
CA ARG A 97 5.26 13.46 -10.37
C ARG A 97 5.56 13.88 -11.81
N GLY A 98 4.82 13.34 -12.79
CA GLY A 98 4.97 13.65 -14.20
C GLY A 98 4.40 15.02 -14.59
N GLU A 99 3.28 15.43 -13.99
CA GLU A 99 2.59 16.69 -14.30
C GLU A 99 3.39 17.96 -13.94
N GLY A 100 4.41 17.85 -13.09
CA GLY A 100 5.29 18.95 -12.70
C GLY A 100 6.46 19.26 -13.67
N THR A 101 6.58 18.56 -14.81
CA THR A 101 7.76 18.69 -15.71
C THR A 101 7.50 19.49 -16.99
N ASP A 102 6.27 19.98 -17.24
CA ASP A 102 5.92 20.76 -18.45
C ASP A 102 5.48 22.21 -18.16
N ALA A 103 6.29 22.96 -17.40
CA ALA A 103 6.11 24.42 -17.22
C ALA A 103 7.43 25.20 -17.26
#